data_AF-A0A7K1T301-F1
#
_entry.id   AF-A0A7K1T301-F1
#
_cell.length_a   1.000
_cell.length_b   1.000
_cell.length_c   1.000
_cell.angle_alpha   90.00
_cell.angle_beta   90.00
_cell.angle_gamma   90.00
#
_symmetry.space_group_name_H-M   'P 1'
#
loop_
_entity.id
_entity.type
_entity.pdbx_description
1 polymer ?
#
loop_
_entity_poly.entity_id
_entity_poly.type
_entity_poly.pdbx_seq_one_letter_code
_entity_poly.pdbx_strand_id
1 'polypeptide(L)'
;MLSVGESARQLGVSPSRVRALIKEGRLPAAKNGREWMIREEDVLQRLMASPRAGRPRVGVADALGEHSQGSAAAARAEAVACAHDLYDACRHAFGHLPPTEMMKAARCQEEASFYMAVFDFFLQQRQRELVKEGVF
;
A
#
# COMPACT_ATOMS: atom_id res chain seq x y z
N MET A 1 -18.21 23.33 -4.98
CA MET A 1 -17.77 23.10 -6.37
C MET A 1 -16.40 23.70 -6.54
N LEU A 2 -15.51 23.00 -7.24
CA LEU A 2 -14.09 23.31 -7.38
C LEU A 2 -13.73 23.61 -8.82
N SER A 3 -12.80 24.53 -9.02
CA SER A 3 -12.18 24.77 -10.32
C SER A 3 -11.18 23.66 -10.67
N VAL A 4 -10.84 23.54 -11.95
CA VAL A 4 -9.80 22.62 -12.45
C VAL A 4 -8.47 22.77 -11.68
N GLY A 5 -8.09 24.00 -11.34
CA GLY A 5 -6.84 24.28 -10.63
C GLY A 5 -6.87 23.80 -9.17
N GLU A 6 -8.00 23.92 -8.50
CA GLU A 6 -8.18 23.46 -7.13
C GLU A 6 -8.24 21.92 -7.07
N SER A 7 -9.00 21.30 -7.98
CA SER A 7 -9.05 19.85 -8.09
C SER A 7 -7.68 19.25 -8.47
N ALA A 8 -6.88 19.95 -9.29
CA ALA A 8 -5.52 19.52 -9.62
C ALA A 8 -4.61 19.47 -8.38
N ARG A 9 -4.68 20.49 -7.51
CA ARG A 9 -3.93 20.52 -6.25
C ARG A 9 -4.38 19.42 -5.30
N GLN A 10 -5.68 19.20 -5.14
CA GLN A 10 -6.20 18.14 -4.27
C GLN A 10 -5.82 16.74 -4.77
N LEU A 11 -5.84 16.51 -6.07
CA LEU A 11 -5.46 15.22 -6.67
C LEU A 11 -3.95 15.01 -6.81
N GLY A 12 -3.13 16.04 -6.56
CA GLY A 12 -1.68 15.98 -6.75
C GLY A 12 -1.25 15.80 -8.22
N VAL A 13 -2.06 16.25 -9.18
CA VAL A 13 -1.79 16.11 -10.63
C VAL A 13 -1.76 17.46 -11.35
N SER A 14 -1.26 17.49 -12.58
CA SER A 14 -1.25 18.74 -13.36
C SER A 14 -2.67 19.13 -13.85
N PRO A 15 -2.99 20.44 -13.99
CA PRO A 15 -4.28 20.90 -14.52
C PRO A 15 -4.62 20.33 -15.91
N SER A 16 -3.60 20.15 -16.76
CA SER A 16 -3.76 19.50 -18.07
C SER A 16 -4.23 18.05 -17.95
N ARG A 17 -3.76 17.33 -16.93
CA ARG A 17 -4.21 15.96 -16.65
C ARG A 17 -5.66 15.94 -16.19
N VAL A 18 -6.09 16.89 -15.37
CA VAL A 18 -7.50 17.03 -14.95
C VAL A 18 -8.40 17.29 -16.16
N ARG A 19 -8.01 18.19 -17.07
CA ARG A 19 -8.76 18.42 -18.33
C ARG A 19 -8.83 17.17 -19.20
N ALA A 20 -7.75 16.39 -19.27
CA ALA A 20 -7.76 15.11 -19.97
C ALA A 20 -8.74 14.11 -19.31
N LEU A 21 -8.77 14.04 -17.98
CA LEU A 21 -9.71 13.18 -17.25
C LEU A 21 -11.19 13.54 -17.48
N ILE A 22 -11.49 14.84 -17.56
CA ILE A 22 -12.82 15.32 -17.91
C ILE A 22 -13.18 14.90 -19.33
N LYS A 23 -12.25 15.10 -20.29
CA LYS A 23 -12.44 14.72 -21.69
C LYS A 23 -12.61 13.21 -21.88
N GLU A 24 -11.88 12.41 -21.09
CA GLU A 24 -11.98 10.94 -21.04
C GLU A 24 -13.28 10.47 -20.34
N GLY A 25 -14.10 11.36 -19.78
CA GLY A 25 -15.31 11.02 -19.03
C GLY A 25 -15.03 10.35 -17.67
N ARG A 26 -13.78 10.41 -17.19
CA ARG A 26 -13.30 9.73 -15.98
C ARG A 26 -13.33 10.60 -14.73
N LEU A 27 -13.65 11.87 -14.88
CA LEU A 27 -13.92 12.80 -13.80
C LEU A 27 -15.14 13.64 -14.22
N PRO A 28 -16.30 13.46 -13.58
CA PRO A 28 -17.49 14.25 -13.89
C PRO A 28 -17.21 15.74 -13.64
N ALA A 29 -17.52 16.57 -14.63
CA ALA A 29 -17.41 18.01 -14.52
C ALA A 29 -18.53 18.68 -15.30
N ALA A 30 -19.06 19.76 -14.74
CA ALA A 30 -20.03 20.62 -15.39
C ALA A 30 -19.31 21.82 -16.02
N LYS A 31 -19.61 22.11 -17.28
CA LYS A 31 -19.07 23.31 -17.92
C LYS A 31 -19.93 24.51 -17.55
N ASN A 32 -19.34 25.48 -16.84
CA ASN A 32 -20.00 26.72 -16.48
C ASN A 32 -19.29 27.88 -17.19
N GLY A 33 -19.87 28.34 -18.30
CA GLY A 33 -19.26 29.36 -19.15
C GLY A 33 -17.95 28.89 -19.79
N ARG A 34 -16.84 29.58 -19.46
CA ARG A 34 -15.48 29.27 -19.96
C ARG A 34 -14.71 28.29 -19.08
N GLU A 35 -15.23 27.97 -17.90
CA GLU A 35 -14.55 27.13 -16.92
C GLU A 35 -15.26 25.78 -16.70
N TRP A 36 -14.49 24.82 -16.21
CA TRP A 36 -15.00 23.51 -15.78
C TRP A 36 -15.11 23.51 -14.27
N MET A 37 -16.30 23.19 -13.78
CA MET A 37 -16.63 23.05 -12.38
C MET A 37 -16.71 21.56 -12.05
N ILE A 38 -15.89 21.13 -11.10
CA ILE A 38 -15.83 19.75 -10.64
C ILE A 38 -16.45 19.72 -9.25
N ARG A 39 -17.23 18.69 -8.97
CA ARG A 39 -17.80 18.50 -7.65
C ARG A 39 -16.73 17.95 -6.70
N GLU A 40 -16.76 18.37 -5.44
CA GLU A 40 -15.72 17.99 -4.49
C GLU A 40 -15.79 16.51 -4.15
N GLU A 41 -17.00 15.96 -4.08
CA GLU A 41 -17.24 14.53 -3.91
C GLU A 41 -16.59 13.68 -5.01
N ASP A 42 -16.63 14.12 -6.26
CA ASP A 42 -16.06 13.39 -7.41
C ASP A 42 -14.52 13.41 -7.37
N VAL A 43 -13.94 14.51 -6.87
CA VAL A 43 -12.49 14.64 -6.66
C VAL A 43 -12.03 13.70 -5.55
N LEU A 44 -12.73 13.72 -4.41
CA LEU A 44 -12.43 12.86 -3.26
C LEU A 44 -12.60 11.39 -3.60
N GLN A 45 -13.70 11.03 -4.27
CA GLN A 45 -13.95 9.66 -4.72
C GLN A 45 -12.82 9.16 -5.62
N ARG A 46 -12.29 10.01 -6.51
CA ARG A 46 -11.16 9.66 -7.35
C ARG A 46 -9.85 9.54 -6.60
N LEU A 47 -9.62 10.38 -5.59
CA LEU A 47 -8.45 10.30 -4.71
C LEU A 47 -8.46 8.97 -3.94
N MET A 48 -9.63 8.57 -3.43
CA MET A 48 -9.84 7.28 -2.77
C MET A 48 -9.73 6.09 -3.73
N ALA A 49 -10.18 6.25 -4.98
CA ALA A 49 -10.15 5.21 -6.00
C ALA A 49 -8.81 5.10 -6.76
N SER A 50 -7.75 5.78 -6.29
CA SER A 50 -6.42 5.95 -6.91
C SER A 50 -6.10 4.96 -8.05
N PRO A 51 -6.18 5.36 -9.33
CA PRO A 51 -5.79 4.51 -10.44
C PRO A 51 -4.27 4.35 -10.50
N ARG A 52 -3.80 3.11 -10.64
CA ARG A 52 -2.37 2.76 -10.75
C ARG A 52 -1.62 3.69 -11.70
N ALA A 53 -0.55 4.29 -11.18
CA ALA A 53 0.41 5.04 -11.99
C ALA A 53 1.00 4.11 -13.04
N GLY A 54 0.78 4.42 -14.32
CA GLY A 54 1.31 3.61 -15.40
C GLY A 54 1.23 4.34 -16.73
N ARG A 55 2.31 5.07 -17.07
CA ARG A 55 2.98 4.93 -18.37
C ARG A 55 4.34 5.65 -18.36
N PRO A 56 5.47 4.99 -18.65
CA PRO A 56 6.71 5.66 -18.99
C PRO A 56 6.53 6.44 -20.30
N ARG A 57 7.04 7.67 -20.35
CA ARG A 57 7.07 8.46 -21.58
C ARG A 57 8.34 8.11 -22.34
N VAL A 58 8.31 7.11 -23.22
CA VAL A 58 9.32 7.00 -24.27
C VAL A 58 8.60 6.63 -25.57
N GLY A 59 8.89 7.41 -26.60
CA GLY A 59 8.25 7.34 -27.90
C GLY A 59 8.69 6.17 -28.75
N VAL A 60 7.96 6.09 -29.87
CA VAL A 60 8.22 5.32 -31.09
C VAL A 60 7.79 3.85 -31.05
N ALA A 61 6.69 3.64 -31.79
CA ALA A 61 6.35 2.49 -32.63
C ALA A 61 6.36 1.08 -32.02
N ASP A 62 5.13 0.57 -31.94
CA ASP A 62 4.72 -0.75 -32.40
C ASP A 62 5.14 -2.04 -31.70
N ALA A 63 4.13 -2.89 -31.70
CA ALA A 63 4.10 -4.32 -31.45
C ALA A 63 4.08 -4.77 -29.98
N LEU A 64 2.98 -5.47 -29.68
CA LEU A 64 2.72 -6.36 -28.54
C LEU A 64 2.12 -5.68 -27.31
N GLY A 65 0.79 -5.74 -27.27
CA GLY A 65 0.02 -5.57 -26.05
C GLY A 65 0.14 -6.76 -25.09
N GLU A 66 -0.59 -6.59 -23.99
CA GLU A 66 -0.98 -7.58 -22.96
C GLU A 66 -0.11 -7.63 -21.67
N HIS A 67 -0.81 -7.64 -20.52
CA HIS A 67 -0.35 -7.98 -19.15
C HIS A 67 -0.05 -6.90 -18.07
N SER A 68 -0.70 -5.73 -18.01
CA SER A 68 -0.44 -4.75 -16.91
C SER A 68 -1.54 -4.56 -15.86
N GLN A 69 -2.65 -5.31 -15.91
CA GLN A 69 -3.65 -5.35 -14.81
C GLN A 69 -3.36 -6.44 -13.76
N GLY A 70 -2.70 -7.54 -14.15
CA GLY A 70 -2.23 -8.59 -13.24
C GLY A 70 -1.13 -8.12 -12.28
N SER A 71 -0.32 -7.13 -12.67
CA SER A 71 0.94 -6.81 -11.99
C SER A 71 0.82 -6.35 -10.53
N ALA A 72 -0.09 -5.43 -10.16
CA ALA A 72 -0.18 -5.00 -8.75
C ALA A 72 -1.20 -5.78 -7.91
N ALA A 73 -2.03 -6.62 -8.53
CA ALA A 73 -2.80 -7.61 -7.77
C ALA A 73 -1.86 -8.77 -7.41
N ALA A 74 -1.03 -9.20 -8.37
CA ALA A 74 0.11 -10.07 -8.15
C ALA A 74 1.08 -9.48 -7.13
N ALA A 75 1.50 -8.20 -7.24
CA ALA A 75 2.42 -7.60 -6.27
C ALA A 75 1.83 -7.50 -4.86
N ARG A 76 0.50 -7.32 -4.71
CA ARG A 76 -0.16 -7.37 -3.39
C ARG A 76 -0.23 -8.79 -2.86
N ALA A 77 -0.57 -9.77 -3.70
CA ALA A 77 -0.57 -11.18 -3.32
C ALA A 77 0.85 -11.63 -2.94
N GLU A 78 1.86 -11.18 -3.67
CA GLU A 78 3.28 -11.42 -3.41
C GLU A 78 3.75 -10.75 -2.12
N ALA A 79 3.32 -9.50 -1.84
CA ALA A 79 3.60 -8.85 -0.56
C ALA A 79 2.95 -9.58 0.62
N VAL A 80 1.74 -10.11 0.45
CA VAL A 80 1.07 -10.93 1.47
C VAL A 80 1.79 -12.26 1.66
N ALA A 81 2.23 -12.92 0.57
CA ALA A 81 3.03 -14.13 0.65
C ALA A 81 4.36 -13.88 1.38
N CYS A 82 5.06 -12.80 1.03
CA CYS A 82 6.29 -12.38 1.72
C CYS A 82 6.06 -12.09 3.21
N ALA A 83 4.91 -11.50 3.58
CA ALA A 83 4.55 -11.30 4.97
C ALA A 83 4.31 -12.63 5.72
N HIS A 84 3.70 -13.62 5.07
CA HIS A 84 3.57 -14.97 5.62
C HIS A 84 4.93 -15.65 5.79
N ASP A 85 5.80 -15.58 4.78
CA ASP A 85 7.14 -16.16 4.83
C ASP A 85 7.98 -15.52 5.95
N LEU A 86 7.87 -14.20 6.12
CA LEU A 86 8.55 -13.48 7.20
C LEU A 86 8.01 -13.90 8.58
N TYR A 87 6.69 -14.05 8.71
CA TYR A 87 6.08 -14.55 9.95
C TYR A 87 6.59 -15.97 10.29
N ASP A 88 6.62 -16.88 9.33
CA ASP A 88 7.07 -18.25 9.53
C ASP A 88 8.57 -18.31 9.86
N ALA A 89 9.38 -17.50 9.17
CA ALA A 89 10.80 -17.36 9.46
C ALA A 89 11.04 -16.83 10.89
N CYS A 90 10.30 -15.80 11.31
CA CYS A 90 10.36 -15.31 12.68
C CYS A 90 9.91 -16.40 13.67
N ARG A 91 8.75 -17.02 13.45
CA ARG A 91 8.23 -18.07 14.34
C ARG A 91 9.26 -19.19 14.55
N HIS A 92 9.95 -19.61 13.48
CA HIS A 92 10.99 -20.63 13.55
C HIS A 92 12.25 -20.14 14.29
N ALA A 93 12.75 -18.94 13.96
CA ALA A 93 13.97 -18.39 14.57
C ALA A 93 13.81 -18.12 16.07
N PHE A 94 12.69 -17.51 16.47
CA PHE A 94 12.41 -17.14 17.87
C PHE A 94 11.91 -18.32 18.72
N GLY A 95 11.57 -19.47 18.12
CA GLY A 95 11.11 -20.66 18.85
C GLY A 95 12.23 -21.43 19.55
N HIS A 96 13.48 -21.27 19.12
CA HIS A 96 14.61 -22.07 19.59
C HIS A 96 15.74 -21.26 20.24
N LEU A 97 15.78 -19.94 20.00
CA LEU A 97 16.87 -19.09 20.48
C LEU A 97 16.45 -18.28 21.71
N PRO A 98 17.26 -18.27 22.79
CA PRO A 98 16.98 -17.44 23.95
C PRO A 98 17.08 -15.93 23.58
N PRO A 99 16.16 -15.08 24.08
CA PRO A 99 16.11 -13.65 23.74
C PRO A 99 17.42 -12.91 23.99
N THR A 100 18.16 -13.32 25.02
CA THR A 100 19.43 -12.72 25.43
C THR A 100 20.53 -12.83 24.38
N GLU A 101 20.59 -13.93 23.62
CA GLU A 101 21.58 -14.09 22.55
C GLU A 101 21.24 -13.23 21.33
N MET A 102 19.96 -13.08 21.01
CA MET A 102 19.51 -12.19 19.93
C MET A 102 19.79 -10.72 20.23
N MET A 103 19.60 -10.29 21.49
CA MET A 103 19.94 -8.92 21.91
C MET A 103 21.42 -8.60 21.76
N LYS A 104 22.30 -9.54 22.11
CA LYS A 104 23.76 -9.36 21.95
C LYS A 104 24.17 -9.25 20.47
N ALA A 105 23.43 -9.91 19.59
CA ALA A 105 23.68 -9.89 18.16
C ALA A 105 23.07 -8.66 17.44
N ALA A 106 22.21 -7.89 18.12
CA ALA A 106 21.56 -6.72 17.54
C ALA A 106 22.58 -5.63 17.20
N ARG A 107 22.46 -5.04 16.01
CA ARG A 107 23.38 -4.01 15.50
C ARG A 107 23.05 -2.63 16.09
N CYS A 108 21.81 -2.45 16.53
CA CYS A 108 21.34 -1.20 17.12
C CYS A 108 20.23 -1.45 18.17
N GLN A 109 19.93 -0.39 18.93
CA GLN A 109 18.88 -0.42 19.95
C GLN A 109 17.49 -0.70 19.37
N GLU A 110 17.20 -0.19 18.17
CA GLU A 110 15.92 -0.41 17.49
C GLU A 110 15.72 -1.90 17.15
N GLU A 111 16.76 -2.55 16.63
CA GLU A 111 16.75 -3.98 16.31
C GLU A 111 16.59 -4.85 17.57
N ALA A 112 17.26 -4.49 18.66
CA ALA A 112 17.07 -5.18 19.95
C ALA A 112 15.64 -5.04 20.48
N SER A 113 15.05 -3.84 20.39
CA SER A 113 13.65 -3.59 20.79
C SER A 113 12.67 -4.38 19.91
N PHE A 114 12.94 -4.46 18.61
CA PHE A 114 12.15 -5.29 17.68
C PHE A 114 12.18 -6.77 18.08
N TYR A 115 13.37 -7.32 18.38
CA TYR A 115 13.50 -8.71 18.83
C TYR A 115 12.70 -8.99 20.11
N MET A 116 12.71 -8.08 21.08
CA MET A 116 11.91 -8.20 22.29
C MET A 116 10.41 -8.25 21.98
N ALA A 117 9.93 -7.34 21.13
CA ALA A 117 8.51 -7.27 20.78
C ALA A 117 8.02 -8.53 20.06
N VAL A 118 8.82 -9.05 19.10
CA VAL A 118 8.48 -10.27 18.38
C VAL A 118 8.50 -11.49 19.30
N PHE A 119 9.51 -11.60 20.16
CA PHE A 119 9.59 -12.72 21.11
C PHE A 119 8.42 -12.71 22.11
N ASP A 120 8.12 -11.55 22.70
CA ASP A 120 7.01 -11.39 23.65
C ASP A 120 5.66 -11.75 23.03
N PHE A 121 5.43 -11.36 21.77
CA PHE A 121 4.22 -11.76 21.03
C PHE A 121 4.05 -13.28 20.98
N PHE A 122 5.09 -14.02 20.60
CA PHE A 122 5.03 -15.48 20.51
C PHE A 122 4.90 -16.14 21.90
N LEU A 123 5.56 -15.59 22.91
CA LEU A 123 5.45 -16.08 24.29
C LEU A 123 4.00 -15.93 24.79
N GLN A 124 3.40 -14.75 24.63
CA GLN A 124 2.02 -14.48 25.02
C GLN A 124 1.03 -15.36 24.24
N GLN A 125 1.27 -15.56 22.94
CA GLN A 125 0.43 -16.43 22.13
C GLN A 125 0.46 -17.87 22.65
N ARG A 126 1.64 -18.39 23.00
CA ARG A 126 1.77 -19.75 23.57
C ARG A 126 1.14 -19.86 24.96
N GLN A 127 1.27 -18.84 25.80
CA GLN A 127 0.59 -18.79 27.09
C GLN A 127 -0.93 -18.86 26.92
N ARG A 128 -1.49 -18.12 25.96
CA ARG A 128 -2.93 -18.16 25.64
C ARG A 128 -3.38 -19.54 25.16
N GLU A 129 -2.56 -20.22 24.37
CA GLU A 129 -2.83 -21.59 23.91
C GLU A 129 -2.85 -22.57 25.10
N LEU A 130 -1.85 -22.50 25.98
CA LEU A 130 -1.79 -23.35 27.18
C LEU A 130 -2.97 -23.13 28.14
N VAL A 131 -3.41 -21.88 28.30
CA VAL A 131 -4.61 -21.56 29.08
C VAL A 131 -5.87 -22.15 28.43
N LYS A 132 -5.99 -22.09 27.10
CA LYS A 132 -7.12 -22.71 26.38
C LYS A 132 -7.12 -24.23 26.48
N GLU A 133 -5.94 -24.84 26.53
CA GLU A 133 -5.76 -26.29 26.69
C GLU A 133 -6.00 -26.76 28.13
N GLY A 134 -6.29 -25.85 29.07
CA GLY A 134 -6.58 -26.18 30.46
C GLY A 134 -5.36 -26.62 31.26
N VAL A 135 -4.15 -26.28 30.77
CA VAL A 135 -2.87 -26.56 31.46
C VAL A 135 -2.59 -25.54 32.57
N PHE A 136 -3.46 -24.54 32.74
CA PHE A 136 -3.43 -23.51 33.79
C PHE A 136 -4.84 -23.18 34.30
#